data_AF-A0A7Y1ZSK5-F1
#
_entry.id   AF-A0A7Y1ZSK5-F1
#
_cell.length_a   1.000
_cell.length_b   1.000
_cell.length_c   1.000
_cell.angle_alpha   90.00
_cell.angle_beta   90.00
_cell.angle_gamma   90.00
#
_symmetry.space_group_name_H-M   'P 1'
#
loop_
_entity.id
_entity.type
_entity.pdbx_description
1 polymer ?
#
loop_
_entity_poly.entity_id
_entity_poly.type
_entity_poly.pdbx_seq_one_letter_code
_entity_poly.pdbx_strand_id
1 'polypeptide(L)' 'MRIPSLWLLGEVDKSVPTGASVANIQLVDTLGLFDVRVVPDADHDLRDVETGERYDYWSEIFEFIGSM' A
#
# COMPACT_ATOMS: atom_id res chain seq x y z
N MET A 1 -9.00 11.81 -18.39
CA MET A 1 -7.82 12.03 -17.54
C MET A 1 -7.67 10.81 -16.66
N ARG A 2 -6.51 10.14 -16.68
CA ARG A 2 -6.20 9.00 -15.79
C ARG A 2 -5.44 9.57 -14.60
N ILE A 3 -5.89 9.28 -13.38
CA ILE A 3 -5.20 9.68 -12.16
C ILE A 3 -4.56 8.40 -11.62
N PRO A 4 -3.24 8.19 -11.75
CA PRO A 4 -2.57 7.05 -11.14
C PRO A 4 -2.72 7.15 -9.61
N SER A 5 -2.84 6.01 -8.94
CA SER A 5 -3.03 5.95 -7.49
C SER A 5 -2.07 4.94 -6.87
N LEU A 6 -1.36 5.36 -5.82
CA LEU A 6 -0.53 4.50 -4.98
C LEU A 6 -1.30 4.13 -3.71
N TRP A 7 -1.29 2.85 -3.36
CA TRP A 7 -1.87 2.29 -2.13
C TRP A 7 -0.77 1.56 -1.36
N LEU A 8 -0.55 1.98 -0.11
CA LEU A 8 0.38 1.34 0.82
C LEU A 8 -0.44 0.65 1.92
N LEU A 9 -0.23 -0.65 2.10
CA LEU A 9 -1.03 -1.48 3.01
C LEU A 9 -0.11 -2.28 3.93
N GLY A 10 -0.38 -2.27 5.24
CA GLY A 10 0.36 -3.12 6.18
C GLY A 10 -0.10 -4.58 6.10
N GLU A 11 0.81 -5.53 5.92
CA GLU A 11 0.48 -6.96 5.77
C GLU A 11 -0.34 -7.51 6.96
N VAL A 12 0.01 -7.08 8.16
CA VAL A 12 -0.57 -7.58 9.42
C VAL A 12 -1.61 -6.62 10.02
N ASP A 13 -2.16 -5.71 9.21
CA ASP A 13 -3.27 -4.84 9.60
C ASP A 13 -4.49 -5.68 10.07
N LYS A 14 -4.84 -5.51 11.34
CA LYS A 14 -5.97 -6.18 12.00
C LYS A 14 -7.27 -5.38 11.93
N SER A 15 -7.20 -4.11 11.57
CA SER A 15 -8.34 -3.21 11.39
C SER A 15 -8.94 -3.36 9.99
N VAL A 16 -8.08 -3.37 8.97
CA VAL A 16 -8.46 -3.53 7.56
C VAL A 16 -7.67 -4.69 6.95
N PRO A 17 -8.28 -5.86 6.70
CA PRO A 17 -7.56 -7.01 6.18
C PRO A 17 -6.94 -6.75 4.79
N THR A 18 -5.62 -6.68 4.72
CA THR A 18 -4.87 -6.33 3.50
C THR A 18 -5.17 -7.25 2.33
N GLY A 19 -5.27 -8.56 2.54
CA GLY A 19 -5.61 -9.50 1.47
C GLY A 19 -6.97 -9.21 0.80
N ALA A 20 -7.97 -8.81 1.59
CA ALA A 20 -9.28 -8.44 1.06
C ALA A 20 -9.23 -7.11 0.29
N SER A 21 -8.47 -6.13 0.80
CA SER A 21 -8.24 -4.85 0.12
C SER A 21 -7.57 -5.05 -1.25
N VAL A 22 -6.49 -5.84 -1.30
CA VAL A 22 -5.77 -6.16 -2.55
C VAL A 22 -6.70 -6.83 -3.55
N ALA A 23 -7.46 -7.84 -3.12
CA ALA A 23 -8.41 -8.54 -3.99
C ALA A 23 -9.49 -7.61 -4.56
N ASN A 24 -10.02 -6.69 -3.75
CA ASN A 24 -11.00 -5.70 -4.18
C ASN A 24 -10.41 -4.69 -5.17
N ILE A 25 -9.19 -4.22 -4.94
CA ILE A 25 -8.49 -3.32 -5.87
C ILE A 25 -8.29 -4.03 -7.21
N GLN A 26 -7.79 -5.26 -7.21
CA GLN A 26 -7.59 -6.05 -8.43
C GLN A 26 -8.89 -6.29 -9.21
N LEU A 27 -10.02 -6.45 -8.52
CA LEU A 27 -11.33 -6.62 -9.16
C LEU A 27 -11.74 -5.38 -9.96
N VAL A 28 -11.39 -4.18 -9.48
CA VAL A 28 -11.77 -2.91 -10.12
C VAL A 28 -10.68 -2.33 -11.01
N ASP A 29 -9.43 -2.84 -10.91
CA ASP A 29 -8.30 -2.36 -11.67
C ASP A 29 -8.28 -2.89 -13.11
N THR A 30 -9.20 -2.41 -13.92
CA THR A 30 -9.33 -2.80 -15.33
C THR A 30 -8.26 -2.19 -16.25
N LEU A 31 -7.51 -1.20 -15.76
CA LEU A 31 -6.62 -0.38 -16.57
C LEU A 31 -5.18 -0.28 -16.03
N GLY A 32 -4.85 -0.97 -14.94
CA GLY A 32 -3.52 -0.91 -14.31
C GLY A 32 -3.25 0.46 -13.68
N LEU A 33 -4.25 1.06 -13.02
CA LEU A 33 -4.16 2.42 -12.45
C LEU A 33 -3.73 2.44 -10.99
N PHE A 34 -3.73 1.28 -10.33
CA PHE A 34 -3.41 1.16 -8.92
C PHE A 34 -2.04 0.49 -8.76
N ASP A 35 -1.07 1.24 -8.26
CA ASP A 35 0.17 0.68 -7.71
C ASP A 35 -0.12 0.30 -6.26
N VAL A 36 -0.08 -1.00 -5.95
CA VAL A 36 -0.38 -1.52 -4.61
C VAL A 36 0.89 -2.13 -4.03
N ARG A 37 1.36 -1.58 -2.91
CA ARG A 37 2.50 -2.09 -2.17
C ARG A 37 2.04 -2.58 -0.81
N VAL A 38 2.35 -3.83 -0.53
CA VAL A 38 2.12 -4.43 0.79
C VAL A 38 3.43 -4.36 1.56
N VAL A 39 3.39 -3.72 2.73
CA VAL A 39 4.53 -3.58 3.62
C VAL A 39 4.54 -4.78 4.57
N PRO A 40 5.57 -5.65 4.52
CA PRO A 40 5.67 -6.82 5.40
C PRO A 40 5.70 -6.41 6.86
N ASP A 41 5.13 -7.25 7.72
CA ASP A 41 5.15 -7.09 9.19
C ASP A 41 4.57 -5.77 9.73
N ALA A 42 3.97 -4.94 8.85
CA ALA A 42 3.44 -3.65 9.21
C ALA A 42 1.93 -3.69 9.53
N ASP A 43 1.52 -2.90 10.52
CA ASP A 43 0.14 -2.73 10.93
C ASP A 43 -0.61 -1.62 10.15
N HIS A 44 -1.76 -1.22 10.68
CA HIS A 44 -2.61 -0.17 10.12
C HIS A 44 -1.91 1.20 9.98
N ASP A 45 -0.96 1.50 10.86
CA ASP A 45 -0.23 2.77 10.87
C ASP A 45 1.06 2.72 10.01
N LEU A 46 1.27 1.60 9.31
CA LEU A 46 2.51 1.23 8.65
C LEU A 46 3.69 1.21 9.63
N ARG A 47 3.45 0.68 10.83
CA ARG A 47 4.50 0.39 11.81
C ARG A 47 4.78 -1.10 11.83
N ASP A 48 6.05 -1.44 11.85
CA ASP A 48 6.49 -2.81 12.08
C ASP A 48 6.02 -3.25 13.48
N VAL A 49 5.33 -4.39 13.55
CA VAL A 49 4.69 -4.85 14.79
C VAL A 49 5.66 -5.38 15.84
N GLU A 50 6.89 -5.71 15.46
CA GLU A 50 7.91 -6.22 16.38
C GLU A 50 8.73 -5.08 16.98
N THR A 51 9.14 -4.13 16.14
CA THR A 51 10.05 -3.03 16.50
C THR A 51 9.30 -1.74 16.86
N GLY A 52 8.08 -1.57 16.37
CA GLY A 52 7.30 -0.33 16.49
C GLY A 52 7.80 0.81 15.61
N GLU A 53 8.86 0.59 14.82
CA GLU A 53 9.39 1.58 13.89
C GLU A 53 8.40 1.83 12.76
N ARG A 54 8.34 3.09 12.32
CA ARG A 54 7.46 3.47 11.22
C ARG A 54 8.18 3.21 9.91
N TYR A 55 7.50 2.54 8.98
CA TYR A 55 7.96 2.36 7.62
C TYR A 55 8.20 3.71 6.95
N ASP A 56 9.35 3.89 6.28
CA ASP A 56 9.67 5.11 5.54
C ASP A 56 8.98 5.14 4.17
N TYR A 57 7.65 5.28 4.20
CA TYR A 57 6.81 5.32 2.99
C TYR A 57 7.13 6.50 2.05
N TRP A 58 7.95 7.47 2.47
CA TRP A 58 8.28 8.61 1.62
C TRP A 58 9.12 8.20 0.42
N SER A 59 9.98 7.21 0.59
CA SER A 59 10.81 6.67 -0.50
C SER A 59 9.93 6.13 -1.64
N GLU A 60 8.88 5.38 -1.30
CA GLU A 60 7.90 4.84 -2.25
C GLU A 60 7.06 5.93 -2.90
N ILE A 61 6.63 6.93 -2.13
CA ILE A 61 5.87 8.06 -2.64
C ILE A 61 6.70 8.84 -3.67
N PHE A 62 7.98 9.12 -3.38
CA PHE A 62 8.84 9.85 -4.29
C PHE A 62 9.15 9.05 -5.56
N GLU A 63 9.38 7.75 -5.45
CA GLU A 63 9.54 6.87 -6.61
C GLU A 63 8.28 6.87 -7.48
N PHE A 64 7.10 6.73 -6.87
CA PHE A 64 5.82 6.73 -7.57
C PHE A 64 5.58 8.04 -8.31
N ILE A 65 5.76 9.19 -7.65
CA ILE A 65 5.61 10.52 -8.26
C ILE A 65 6.63 10.72 -9.39
N GLY A 66 7.88 10.27 -9.22
CA GLY A 66 8.92 10.37 -10.24
C GLY A 66 8.71 9.48 -11.46
N SER A 67 7.85 8.46 -11.36
CA SER A 67 7.51 7.54 -12.45
C SER A 67 6.36 8.00 -13.35
N MET A 68 5.67 9.09 -12.95
CA MET A 68 4.57 9.72 -13.72
C MET A 68 5.09 10.63 -14.83
#